data_AF-A0AAX0YR51-F1
#
_entry.id   AF-A0AAX0YR51-F1
#
_cell.length_a   1.000
_cell.length_b   1.000
_cell.length_c   1.000
_cell.angle_alpha   90.00
_cell.angle_beta   90.00
_cell.angle_gamma   90.00
#
_symmetry.space_group_name_H-M   'P 1'
#
loop_
_entity.id
_entity.type
_entity.pdbx_description
1 polymer ?
#
loop_
_entity_poly.entity_id
_entity_poly.type
_entity_poly.pdbx_seq_one_letter_code
_entity_poly.pdbx_strand_id
1 'polypeptide(L)'
;MTMVTVGIDLAKNVYQVHTVDSHEKIVLKQKIKRNQLASFFANKPPCLIGMEACSGAHYWARLLQSQGHSVKLMAPQFVKPYVKTNKNDAADAEAICEAVTRPNIRFVSIKSPEQQSLLSVHRARMGLIKSQTAQINQIRGLLTEFGIVIPVGKIAVFKHIPLILEDADNNLPGTFRAVLAQLYQHLVELREHTETLEKILKEHYKQCALSKRIATLPGIGLLTATAIVGTIGDGSEFKNGRQLSSWLGLVPKQHSSGGRNVLLGISKRGDAYLRTLLIHGARAVIHARKNTLSDEGWLGSLIHRRNTNVAAVALANKNARILWAMLTRGEEYQANRDCNLYA
;
A
#
# COMPACT_ATOMS: atom_id res chain seq x y z
N MET A 1 24.82 1.31 -30.00
CA MET A 1 24.97 0.25 -28.97
C MET A 1 23.77 -0.68 -29.07
N THR A 2 24.00 -1.97 -29.33
CA THR A 2 22.95 -2.99 -29.31
C THR A 2 22.49 -3.19 -27.87
N MET A 3 21.29 -2.69 -27.54
CA MET A 3 20.75 -2.75 -26.19
C MET A 3 20.31 -4.19 -25.88
N VAL A 4 21.04 -4.84 -24.96
CA VAL A 4 20.68 -6.16 -24.43
C VAL A 4 19.52 -5.98 -23.45
N THR A 5 18.50 -6.83 -23.54
CA THR A 5 17.38 -6.86 -22.60
C THR A 5 17.48 -8.08 -21.71
N VAL A 6 17.23 -7.90 -20.42
CA VAL A 6 17.34 -8.92 -19.40
C VAL A 6 16.07 -8.96 -18.57
N GLY A 7 15.48 -10.15 -18.41
CA GLY A 7 14.47 -10.42 -17.40
C GLY A 7 15.08 -11.19 -16.24
N ILE A 8 14.82 -10.73 -15.01
CA ILE A 8 15.26 -11.42 -13.80
C ILE A 8 14.03 -11.77 -12.96
N ASP A 9 13.82 -13.06 -12.74
CA ASP A 9 12.89 -13.54 -11.74
C ASP A 9 13.60 -13.70 -10.39
N LEU A 10 13.08 -13.00 -9.37
CA LEU A 10 13.70 -12.88 -8.05
C LEU A 10 13.03 -13.83 -7.06
N ALA A 11 13.75 -14.88 -6.64
CA ALA A 11 13.34 -15.75 -5.53
C ALA A 11 14.07 -15.40 -4.21
N LYS A 12 14.22 -16.37 -3.29
CA LYS A 12 14.97 -16.17 -2.03
C LYS A 12 16.49 -16.27 -2.24
N ASN A 13 16.95 -17.38 -2.81
CA ASN A 13 18.38 -17.74 -2.85
C ASN A 13 18.96 -17.93 -4.25
N VAL A 14 18.13 -18.28 -5.22
CA VAL A 14 18.53 -18.53 -6.62
C VAL A 14 17.59 -17.75 -7.51
N TYR A 15 18.15 -16.98 -8.43
CA TYR A 15 17.42 -16.15 -9.38
C TYR A 15 17.54 -16.75 -10.76
N GLN A 16 16.53 -16.53 -11.58
CA GLN A 16 16.56 -16.94 -12.96
C GLN A 16 16.75 -15.72 -13.84
N VAL A 17 17.76 -15.78 -14.70
CA VAL A 17 18.10 -14.71 -15.64
C VAL A 17 17.82 -15.18 -17.06
N HIS A 18 17.11 -14.37 -17.81
CA HIS A 18 16.86 -14.53 -19.23
C HIS A 18 17.37 -13.29 -19.96
N THR A 19 18.14 -13.46 -21.03
CA THR A 19 18.76 -12.37 -21.77
C THR A 19 18.55 -12.55 -23.27
N VAL A 20 18.15 -11.46 -23.94
CA VAL A 20 18.01 -11.39 -25.41
C VAL A 20 18.82 -10.24 -25.97
N ASP A 21 19.29 -10.39 -27.21
CA ASP A 21 19.94 -9.33 -27.96
C ASP A 21 18.91 -8.38 -28.61
N SER A 22 19.38 -7.45 -29.45
CA SER A 22 18.53 -6.48 -30.16
C SER A 22 17.59 -7.10 -31.20
N HIS A 23 17.82 -8.36 -31.59
CA HIS A 23 17.00 -9.11 -32.54
C HIS A 23 16.10 -10.13 -31.83
N GLU A 24 15.90 -9.97 -30.52
CA GLU A 24 15.14 -10.88 -29.66
C GLU A 24 15.71 -12.31 -29.61
N LYS A 25 16.97 -12.52 -30.03
CA LYS A 25 17.62 -13.83 -29.96
C LYS A 25 18.14 -14.07 -28.54
N ILE A 26 17.87 -15.25 -28.00
CA ILE A 26 18.33 -15.65 -26.67
C ILE A 26 19.86 -15.69 -26.64
N VAL A 27 20.45 -14.89 -25.75
CA VAL A 27 21.89 -14.84 -25.47
C VAL A 27 22.23 -15.71 -24.26
N LEU A 28 21.38 -15.70 -23.23
CA LEU A 28 21.64 -16.42 -21.99
C LEU A 28 20.34 -16.79 -21.27
N LYS A 29 20.31 -18.00 -20.71
CA LYS A 29 19.25 -18.47 -19.81
C LYS A 29 19.87 -19.30 -18.70
N GLN A 30 19.99 -18.74 -17.49
CA GLN A 30 20.67 -19.43 -16.40
C GLN A 30 20.17 -19.07 -15.00
N LYS A 31 20.45 -19.96 -14.05
CA LYS A 31 20.26 -19.74 -12.61
C LYS A 31 21.49 -19.05 -12.03
N ILE A 32 21.30 -18.02 -11.23
CA ILE A 32 22.36 -17.29 -10.54
C ILE A 32 22.06 -17.25 -9.05
N LYS A 33 23.03 -17.61 -8.21
CA LYS A 33 22.86 -17.50 -6.75
C LYS A 33 22.77 -16.03 -6.34
N ARG A 34 22.00 -15.75 -5.28
CA ARG A 34 21.79 -14.40 -4.76
C ARG A 34 23.08 -13.62 -4.55
N ASN A 35 24.10 -14.25 -3.98
CA ASN A 35 25.41 -13.63 -3.68
C ASN A 35 26.28 -13.39 -4.93
N GLN A 36 25.95 -13.99 -6.07
CA GLN A 36 26.71 -13.86 -7.32
C GLN A 36 26.11 -12.83 -8.28
N LEU A 37 24.84 -12.43 -8.10
CA LEU A 37 24.14 -11.56 -9.05
C LEU A 37 24.85 -10.21 -9.23
N ALA A 38 25.33 -9.60 -8.14
CA ALA A 38 26.01 -8.31 -8.19
C ALA A 38 27.30 -8.37 -9.03
N SER A 39 28.15 -9.38 -8.80
CA SER A 39 29.39 -9.59 -9.55
C SER A 39 29.13 -10.00 -11.01
N PHE A 40 28.03 -10.72 -11.25
CA PHE A 40 27.63 -11.09 -12.60
C PHE A 40 27.33 -9.86 -13.47
N PHE A 41 26.60 -8.88 -12.94
CA PHE A 41 26.25 -7.66 -13.66
C PHE A 41 27.36 -6.60 -13.68
N ALA A 42 28.21 -6.54 -12.65
CA ALA A 42 29.36 -5.63 -12.61
C ALA A 42 30.31 -5.79 -13.82
N ASN A 43 30.37 -6.99 -14.41
CA ASN A 43 31.23 -7.31 -15.57
C ASN A 43 30.47 -7.23 -16.91
N LYS A 44 29.24 -6.70 -16.94
CA LYS A 44 28.42 -6.59 -18.16
C LYS A 44 28.35 -5.14 -18.63
N PRO A 45 28.25 -4.90 -19.96
CA PRO A 45 27.94 -3.56 -20.46
C PRO A 45 26.53 -3.12 -19.98
N PRO A 46 26.25 -1.81 -19.97
CA PRO A 46 24.91 -1.29 -19.68
C PRO A 46 23.82 -1.99 -20.50
N CYS A 47 22.73 -2.38 -19.83
CA CYS A 47 21.62 -3.14 -20.43
C CYS A 47 20.29 -2.72 -19.80
N LEU A 48 19.18 -3.10 -20.45
CA LEU A 48 17.84 -2.92 -19.92
C LEU A 48 17.46 -4.14 -19.08
N ILE A 49 17.13 -3.92 -17.80
CA ILE A 49 16.79 -4.99 -16.86
C ILE A 49 15.35 -4.82 -16.39
N GLY A 50 14.52 -5.83 -16.62
CA GLY A 50 13.19 -5.98 -16.05
C GLY A 50 13.20 -6.87 -14.81
N MET A 51 12.43 -6.47 -13.79
CA MET A 51 12.13 -7.30 -12.61
C MET A 51 10.68 -7.11 -12.18
N GLU A 52 10.07 -8.13 -11.59
CA GLU A 52 8.82 -7.94 -10.85
C GLU A 52 9.05 -7.15 -9.56
N ALA A 53 8.09 -6.28 -9.22
CA ALA A 53 8.08 -5.56 -7.96
C ALA A 53 7.77 -6.51 -6.80
N CYS A 54 8.81 -7.03 -6.16
CA CYS A 54 8.75 -7.90 -4.99
C CYS A 54 9.61 -7.35 -3.83
N SER A 55 9.65 -8.07 -2.70
CA SER A 55 10.36 -7.63 -1.47
C SER A 55 11.83 -7.28 -1.68
N GLY A 56 12.53 -7.99 -2.58
CA GLY A 56 13.94 -7.76 -2.89
C GLY A 56 14.20 -6.83 -4.07
N ALA A 57 13.16 -6.48 -4.85
CA ALA A 57 13.32 -5.84 -6.14
C ALA A 57 13.90 -4.43 -6.06
N HIS A 58 13.49 -3.63 -5.07
CA HIS A 58 14.00 -2.27 -4.90
C HIS A 58 15.49 -2.24 -4.53
N TYR A 59 15.96 -3.17 -3.68
CA TYR A 59 17.39 -3.29 -3.36
C TYR A 59 18.20 -3.60 -4.60
N TRP A 60 17.79 -4.63 -5.35
CA TRP A 60 18.48 -5.04 -6.57
C TRP A 60 18.43 -3.95 -7.63
N ALA A 61 17.31 -3.27 -7.79
CA ALA A 61 17.18 -2.21 -8.77
C ALA A 61 18.16 -1.06 -8.51
N ARG A 62 18.29 -0.61 -7.27
CA ARG A 62 19.28 0.43 -6.91
C ARG A 62 20.71 -0.04 -7.15
N LEU A 63 21.03 -1.26 -6.75
CA LEU A 63 22.38 -1.81 -6.92
C LEU A 63 22.74 -1.94 -8.41
N LEU A 64 21.85 -2.50 -9.22
CA LEU A 64 22.06 -2.63 -10.67
C LEU A 64 22.10 -1.27 -11.38
N GLN A 65 21.31 -0.28 -10.92
CA GLN A 65 21.42 1.10 -11.41
C GLN A 65 22.78 1.72 -11.08
N SER A 66 23.32 1.49 -9.88
CA SER A 66 24.65 1.97 -9.49
C SER A 66 25.79 1.35 -10.31
N GLN A 67 25.54 0.21 -10.95
CA GLN A 67 26.44 -0.45 -11.90
C GLN A 67 26.25 0.03 -13.35
N GLY A 68 25.38 1.03 -13.59
CA GLY A 68 25.16 1.63 -14.91
C GLY A 68 24.05 0.98 -15.74
N HIS A 69 23.27 0.05 -15.19
CA HIS A 69 22.16 -0.58 -15.91
C HIS A 69 20.87 0.23 -15.83
N SER A 70 20.05 0.16 -16.88
CA SER A 70 18.71 0.72 -16.89
C SER A 70 17.74 -0.29 -16.31
N VAL A 71 17.25 -0.06 -15.10
CA VAL A 71 16.36 -1.01 -14.41
C VAL A 71 14.92 -0.52 -14.38
N LYS A 72 13.98 -1.42 -14.65
CA LYS A 72 12.54 -1.17 -14.60
C LYS A 72 11.82 -2.24 -13.79
N LEU A 73 11.03 -1.80 -12.81
CA LEU A 73 10.20 -2.69 -11.98
C LEU A 73 8.78 -2.75 -12.54
N MET A 74 8.17 -3.94 -12.57
CA MET A 74 6.81 -4.14 -13.07
C MET A 74 5.91 -4.77 -12.01
N ALA A 75 4.65 -4.35 -11.94
CA ALA A 75 3.67 -5.07 -11.13
C ALA A 75 3.41 -6.46 -11.75
N PRO A 76 3.30 -7.55 -10.97
CA PRO A 76 3.13 -8.91 -11.49
C PRO A 76 1.94 -9.08 -12.45
N GLN A 77 0.88 -8.30 -12.26
CA GLN A 77 -0.29 -8.29 -13.15
C GLN A 77 0.01 -7.88 -14.59
N PHE A 78 1.11 -7.15 -14.84
CA PHE A 78 1.54 -6.75 -16.18
C PHE A 78 2.52 -7.76 -16.80
N VAL A 79 3.13 -8.63 -15.99
CA VAL A 79 4.00 -9.70 -16.46
C VAL A 79 3.19 -10.96 -16.77
N LYS A 80 2.17 -11.26 -15.96
CA LYS A 80 1.31 -12.45 -16.11
C LYS A 80 0.81 -12.74 -17.53
N PRO A 81 0.39 -11.75 -18.35
CA PRO A 81 -0.05 -12.01 -19.73
C PRO A 81 1.05 -12.56 -20.66
N TYR A 82 2.32 -12.41 -20.30
CA TYR A 82 3.47 -12.84 -21.10
C TYR A 82 3.97 -14.25 -20.71
N VAL A 83 3.37 -14.88 -19.71
CA VAL A 83 3.67 -16.28 -19.33
C VAL A 83 2.91 -17.22 -20.26
N LYS A 84 3.61 -17.79 -21.24
CA LYS A 84 3.02 -18.58 -22.35
C LYS A 84 2.69 -20.03 -21.98
N THR A 85 3.41 -20.62 -21.03
CA THR A 85 3.35 -22.07 -20.72
C THR A 85 3.21 -22.30 -19.21
N ASN A 86 3.44 -23.54 -18.75
CA ASN A 86 3.42 -23.89 -17.33
C ASN A 86 4.37 -22.99 -16.51
N LYS A 87 3.88 -22.56 -15.35
CA LYS A 87 4.62 -21.67 -14.46
C LYS A 87 5.91 -22.32 -13.96
N ASN A 88 7.03 -21.68 -14.22
CA ASN A 88 8.34 -21.96 -13.63
C ASN A 88 9.21 -20.69 -13.69
N ASP A 89 10.25 -20.62 -12.85
CA ASP A 89 11.12 -19.44 -12.75
C ASP A 89 11.72 -19.00 -14.11
N ALA A 90 11.96 -19.96 -15.01
CA ALA A 90 12.52 -19.72 -16.35
C ALA A 90 11.52 -19.10 -17.33
N ALA A 91 10.26 -19.52 -17.26
CA ALA A 91 9.16 -18.90 -17.99
C ALA A 91 8.83 -17.50 -17.42
N ASP A 92 8.92 -17.34 -16.10
CA ASP A 92 8.69 -16.06 -15.43
C ASP A 92 9.79 -15.04 -15.82
N ALA A 93 11.07 -15.43 -15.80
CA ALA A 93 12.17 -14.56 -16.25
C ALA A 93 12.06 -14.17 -17.74
N GLU A 94 11.62 -15.08 -18.60
CA GLU A 94 11.37 -14.83 -20.02
C GLU A 94 10.21 -13.85 -20.22
N ALA A 95 9.09 -14.05 -19.50
CA ALA A 95 7.95 -13.14 -19.52
C ALA A 95 8.32 -11.73 -19.04
N ILE A 96 9.16 -11.60 -18.01
CA ILE A 96 9.70 -10.32 -17.55
C ILE A 96 10.56 -9.66 -18.65
N CYS A 97 11.41 -10.44 -19.31
CA CYS A 97 12.27 -9.97 -20.40
C CYS A 97 11.45 -9.43 -21.58
N GLU A 98 10.36 -10.10 -21.94
CA GLU A 98 9.45 -9.66 -23.00
C GLU A 98 8.66 -8.41 -22.57
N ALA A 99 8.07 -8.43 -21.38
CA ALA A 99 7.23 -7.36 -20.87
C ALA A 99 7.97 -6.02 -20.74
N VAL A 100 9.23 -6.01 -20.27
CA VAL A 100 9.96 -4.76 -19.97
C VAL A 100 10.17 -3.85 -21.19
N THR A 101 10.11 -4.42 -22.40
CA THR A 101 10.25 -3.70 -23.68
C THR A 101 8.97 -3.01 -24.14
N ARG A 102 7.81 -3.37 -23.56
CA ARG A 102 6.50 -2.94 -24.07
C ARG A 102 6.21 -1.49 -23.68
N PRO A 103 5.85 -0.61 -24.63
CA PRO A 103 5.76 0.84 -24.40
C PRO A 103 4.60 1.25 -23.48
N ASN A 104 3.55 0.42 -23.41
CA ASN A 104 2.34 0.72 -22.66
C ASN A 104 2.35 0.18 -21.22
N ILE A 105 3.46 -0.41 -20.76
CA ILE A 105 3.57 -0.89 -19.38
C ILE A 105 3.93 0.27 -18.46
N ARG A 106 3.17 0.38 -17.37
CA ARG A 106 3.50 1.28 -16.26
C ARG A 106 4.47 0.59 -15.32
N PHE A 107 5.66 1.17 -15.20
CA PHE A 107 6.67 0.70 -14.27
C PHE A 107 6.46 1.25 -12.86
N VAL A 108 6.91 0.50 -11.86
CA VAL A 108 6.91 0.90 -10.45
C VAL A 108 8.18 1.70 -10.17
N SER A 109 8.02 2.91 -9.62
CA SER A 109 9.14 3.75 -9.22
C SER A 109 10.06 3.02 -8.24
N ILE A 110 11.36 3.06 -8.52
CA ILE A 110 12.40 2.51 -7.66
C ILE A 110 12.53 3.44 -6.46
N LYS A 111 12.16 2.94 -5.28
CA LYS A 111 12.15 3.73 -4.05
C LYS A 111 13.56 3.91 -3.50
N SER A 112 13.83 5.05 -2.89
CA SER A 112 15.04 5.26 -2.11
C SER A 112 15.05 4.39 -0.84
N PRO A 113 16.21 4.15 -0.21
CA PRO A 113 16.28 3.50 1.11
C PRO A 113 15.42 4.19 2.17
N GLU A 114 15.37 5.52 2.16
CA GLU A 114 14.61 6.35 3.11
C GLU A 114 13.10 6.17 2.90
N GLN A 115 12.64 6.18 1.63
CA GLN A 115 11.25 5.87 1.30
C GLN A 115 10.86 4.44 1.73
N GLN A 116 11.74 3.46 1.49
CA GLN A 116 11.49 2.08 1.93
C GLN A 116 11.48 1.94 3.44
N SER A 117 12.34 2.67 4.15
CA SER A 117 12.35 2.71 5.61
C SER A 117 11.02 3.24 6.15
N LEU A 118 10.56 4.37 5.63
CA LEU A 118 9.26 4.95 6.01
C LEU A 118 8.10 3.98 5.77
N LEU A 119 8.05 3.33 4.60
CA LEU A 119 7.02 2.34 4.28
C LEU A 119 7.12 1.08 5.15
N SER A 120 8.32 0.74 5.62
CA SER A 120 8.51 -0.38 6.55
C SER A 120 7.91 -0.06 7.92
N VAL A 121 8.00 1.18 8.40
CA VAL A 121 7.31 1.66 9.62
C VAL A 121 5.79 1.50 9.46
N HIS A 122 5.22 1.92 8.33
CA HIS A 122 3.80 1.74 8.03
C HIS A 122 3.38 0.26 8.06
N ARG A 123 4.17 -0.62 7.45
CA ARG A 123 3.90 -2.07 7.39
C ARG A 123 3.98 -2.72 8.77
N ALA A 124 5.01 -2.39 9.55
CA ALA A 124 5.17 -2.88 10.92
C ALA A 124 3.99 -2.43 11.79
N ARG A 125 3.60 -1.15 11.72
CA ARG A 125 2.43 -0.61 12.43
C ARG A 125 1.15 -1.35 12.06
N MET A 126 0.93 -1.62 10.78
CA MET A 126 -0.23 -2.38 10.32
C MET A 126 -0.24 -3.81 10.89
N GLY A 127 0.93 -4.46 10.96
CA GLY A 127 1.10 -5.76 11.61
C GLY A 127 0.70 -5.72 13.09
N LEU A 128 1.22 -4.75 13.85
CA LEU A 128 0.91 -4.59 15.27
C LEU A 128 -0.58 -4.34 15.53
N ILE A 129 -1.26 -3.56 14.69
CA ILE A 129 -2.71 -3.33 14.82
C ILE A 129 -3.50 -4.63 14.58
N LYS A 130 -3.06 -5.43 13.60
CA LYS A 130 -3.67 -6.74 13.35
C LYS A 130 -3.49 -7.67 14.54
N SER A 131 -2.28 -7.73 15.12
CA SER A 131 -2.01 -8.52 16.32
C SER A 131 -2.84 -8.06 17.51
N GLN A 132 -2.94 -6.75 17.77
CA GLN A 132 -3.82 -6.21 18.81
C GLN A 132 -5.27 -6.65 18.62
N THR A 133 -5.79 -6.57 17.39
CA THR A 133 -7.17 -6.95 17.10
C THR A 133 -7.40 -8.45 17.34
N ALA A 134 -6.45 -9.30 16.90
CA ALA A 134 -6.52 -10.74 17.13
C ALA A 134 -6.52 -11.06 18.63
N GLN A 135 -5.65 -10.41 19.40
CA GLN A 135 -5.52 -10.60 20.83
C GLN A 135 -6.73 -10.08 21.62
N ILE A 136 -7.29 -8.93 21.22
CA ILE A 136 -8.56 -8.42 21.75
C ILE A 136 -9.68 -9.45 21.55
N ASN A 137 -9.76 -10.05 20.36
CA ASN A 137 -10.78 -11.05 20.07
C ASN A 137 -10.55 -12.36 20.85
N GLN A 138 -9.29 -12.78 21.01
CA GLN A 138 -8.92 -13.94 21.83
C GLN A 138 -9.32 -13.73 23.30
N ILE A 139 -8.93 -12.60 23.90
CA ILE A 139 -9.27 -12.24 25.29
C ILE A 139 -10.79 -12.24 25.48
N ARG A 140 -11.54 -11.62 24.57
CA ARG A 140 -13.00 -11.57 24.64
C ARG A 140 -13.65 -12.94 24.49
N GLY A 141 -13.13 -13.78 23.60
CA GLY A 141 -13.60 -15.16 23.42
C GLY A 141 -13.41 -15.99 24.69
N LEU A 142 -12.20 -15.97 25.23
CA LEU A 142 -11.86 -16.70 26.46
C LEU A 142 -12.72 -16.26 27.65
N LEU A 143 -12.93 -14.96 27.85
CA LEU A 143 -13.78 -14.47 28.93
C LEU A 143 -15.24 -14.94 28.83
N THR A 144 -15.72 -15.13 27.60
CA THR A 144 -17.09 -15.60 27.36
C THR A 144 -17.28 -17.05 27.84
N GLU A 145 -16.23 -17.87 27.83
CA GLU A 145 -16.25 -19.24 28.39
C GLU A 145 -16.51 -19.25 29.90
N PHE A 146 -16.16 -18.16 30.59
CA PHE A 146 -16.42 -17.95 32.02
C PHE A 146 -17.64 -17.04 32.28
N GLY A 147 -18.49 -16.83 31.28
CA GLY A 147 -19.71 -16.02 31.41
C GLY A 147 -19.49 -14.50 31.47
N ILE A 148 -18.26 -14.02 31.28
CA ILE A 148 -17.93 -12.59 31.32
C ILE A 148 -17.92 -12.02 29.91
N VAL A 149 -18.87 -11.12 29.61
CA VAL A 149 -18.99 -10.50 28.28
C VAL A 149 -18.55 -9.03 28.34
N ILE A 150 -17.49 -8.70 27.61
CA ILE A 150 -17.01 -7.31 27.46
C ILE A 150 -17.58 -6.69 26.17
N PRO A 151 -18.01 -5.41 26.21
CA PRO A 151 -18.40 -4.66 25.01
C PRO A 151 -17.36 -4.74 23.88
N VAL A 152 -17.83 -4.66 22.63
CA VAL A 152 -16.95 -4.68 21.46
C VAL A 152 -16.05 -3.45 21.45
N GLY A 153 -14.76 -3.68 21.15
CA GLY A 153 -13.81 -2.61 20.80
C GLY A 153 -12.60 -2.55 21.71
N LYS A 154 -11.52 -1.98 21.16
CA LYS A 154 -10.22 -1.85 21.85
C LYS A 154 -10.35 -1.13 23.20
N ILE A 155 -11.02 0.02 23.21
CA ILE A 155 -11.16 0.85 24.42
C ILE A 155 -11.85 0.07 25.55
N ALA A 156 -12.89 -0.71 25.22
CA ALA A 156 -13.60 -1.52 26.20
C ALA A 156 -12.68 -2.56 26.85
N VAL A 157 -11.89 -3.30 26.06
CA VAL A 157 -10.95 -4.29 26.61
C VAL A 157 -9.92 -3.64 27.53
N PHE A 158 -9.28 -2.55 27.11
CA PHE A 158 -8.30 -1.85 27.96
C PHE A 158 -8.92 -1.32 29.27
N LYS A 159 -10.22 -0.98 29.27
CA LYS A 159 -10.92 -0.51 30.47
C LYS A 159 -11.30 -1.65 31.41
N HIS A 160 -11.82 -2.76 30.90
CA HIS A 160 -12.49 -3.77 31.73
C HIS A 160 -11.54 -4.86 32.24
N ILE A 161 -10.47 -5.19 31.51
CA ILE A 161 -9.58 -6.29 31.94
C ILE A 161 -8.90 -6.05 33.29
N PRO A 162 -8.35 -4.86 33.59
CA PRO A 162 -7.80 -4.58 34.91
C PRO A 162 -8.84 -4.79 36.02
N LEU A 163 -10.06 -4.28 35.81
CA LEU A 163 -11.16 -4.41 36.77
C LEU A 163 -11.55 -5.88 37.02
N ILE A 164 -11.60 -6.69 35.96
CA ILE A 164 -11.89 -8.13 36.07
C ILE A 164 -10.77 -8.87 36.82
N LEU A 165 -9.51 -8.49 36.60
CA LEU A 165 -8.39 -9.12 37.28
C LEU A 165 -8.32 -8.76 38.78
N GLU A 166 -8.76 -7.55 39.15
CA GLU A 166 -8.81 -7.05 40.53
C GLU A 166 -10.04 -7.53 41.31
N ASP A 167 -11.15 -7.79 40.62
CA ASP A 167 -12.38 -8.30 41.21
C ASP A 167 -12.18 -9.75 41.71
N ALA A 168 -12.15 -9.93 43.04
CA ALA A 168 -12.00 -11.24 43.67
C ALA A 168 -13.29 -12.09 43.64
N ASP A 169 -14.46 -11.44 43.45
CA ASP A 169 -15.78 -12.05 43.60
C ASP A 169 -16.28 -12.70 42.29
N ASN A 170 -15.62 -12.46 41.16
CA ASN A 170 -16.00 -13.06 39.87
C ASN A 170 -15.67 -14.55 39.70
N ASN A 171 -15.20 -15.22 40.75
CA ASN A 171 -14.94 -16.67 40.81
C ASN A 171 -14.03 -17.22 39.70
N LEU A 172 -13.24 -16.36 39.03
CA LEU A 172 -12.29 -16.81 38.00
C LEU A 172 -11.19 -17.67 38.62
N PRO A 173 -10.93 -18.89 38.08
CA PRO A 173 -9.84 -19.74 38.54
C PRO A 173 -8.48 -19.04 38.44
N GLY A 174 -7.59 -19.30 39.40
CA GLY A 174 -6.27 -18.65 39.45
C GLY A 174 -5.43 -18.88 38.18
N THR A 175 -5.53 -20.07 37.57
CA THR A 175 -4.86 -20.38 36.29
C THR A 175 -5.35 -19.48 35.16
N PHE A 176 -6.67 -19.25 35.08
CA PHE A 176 -7.25 -18.38 34.07
C PHE A 176 -6.88 -16.91 34.29
N ARG A 177 -6.90 -16.43 35.55
CA ARG A 177 -6.43 -15.08 35.89
C ARG A 177 -5.00 -14.85 35.43
N ALA A 178 -4.11 -15.81 35.64
CA ALA A 178 -2.72 -15.73 35.18
C ALA A 178 -2.63 -15.63 33.65
N VAL A 179 -3.36 -16.48 32.91
CA VAL A 179 -3.39 -16.43 31.44
C VAL A 179 -3.94 -15.08 30.95
N LEU A 180 -5.04 -14.62 31.54
CA LEU A 180 -5.68 -13.36 31.17
C LEU A 180 -4.75 -12.16 31.42
N ALA A 181 -4.04 -12.14 32.55
CA ALA A 181 -3.06 -11.12 32.86
C ALA A 181 -1.90 -11.10 31.84
N GLN A 182 -1.38 -12.27 31.45
CA GLN A 182 -0.32 -12.35 30.43
C GLN A 182 -0.80 -11.87 29.06
N LEU A 183 -2.00 -12.29 28.63
CA LEU A 183 -2.59 -11.80 27.39
C LEU A 183 -2.87 -10.29 27.44
N TYR A 184 -3.27 -9.76 28.59
CA TYR A 184 -3.48 -8.33 28.72
C TYR A 184 -2.17 -7.54 28.67
N GLN A 185 -1.15 -8.00 29.38
CA GLN A 185 0.17 -7.38 29.39
C GLN A 185 0.77 -7.32 27.98
N HIS A 186 0.71 -8.44 27.24
CA HIS A 186 1.18 -8.43 25.85
C HIS A 186 0.36 -7.49 24.95
N LEU A 187 -0.94 -7.31 25.22
CA LEU A 187 -1.77 -6.36 24.47
C LEU A 187 -1.36 -4.91 24.74
N VAL A 188 -0.97 -4.59 25.98
CA VAL A 188 -0.40 -3.29 26.37
C VAL A 188 0.91 -3.05 25.62
N GLU A 189 1.84 -4.01 25.60
CA GLU A 189 3.11 -3.91 24.88
C GLU A 189 2.92 -3.67 23.37
N LEU A 190 2.01 -4.41 22.74
CA LEU A 190 1.69 -4.21 21.31
C LEU A 190 1.18 -2.80 21.02
N ARG A 191 0.43 -2.20 21.96
CA ARG A 191 -0.03 -0.82 21.86
C ARG A 191 1.14 0.15 21.99
N GLU A 192 2.02 -0.02 22.95
CA GLU A 192 3.20 0.84 23.15
C GLU A 192 4.14 0.82 21.95
N HIS A 193 4.37 -0.37 21.37
CA HIS A 193 5.13 -0.50 20.12
C HIS A 193 4.46 0.24 18.96
N THR A 194 3.13 0.20 18.88
CA THR A 194 2.38 0.94 17.84
C THR A 194 2.55 2.46 18.01
N GLU A 195 2.44 2.95 19.25
CA GLU A 195 2.63 4.36 19.58
C GLU A 195 4.07 4.82 19.29
N THR A 196 5.06 3.96 19.52
CA THR A 196 6.46 4.20 19.16
C THR A 196 6.64 4.37 17.65
N LEU A 197 6.07 3.48 16.83
CA LEU A 197 6.11 3.63 15.38
C LEU A 197 5.37 4.87 14.89
N GLU A 198 4.25 5.25 15.52
CA GLU A 198 3.54 6.49 15.19
C GLU A 198 4.34 7.75 15.52
N LYS A 199 5.15 7.74 16.59
CA LYS A 199 6.09 8.84 16.89
C LYS A 199 7.12 9.01 15.77
N ILE A 200 7.66 7.92 15.23
CA ILE A 200 8.58 7.96 14.09
C ILE A 200 7.90 8.59 12.86
N LEU A 201 6.68 8.16 12.54
CA LEU A 201 5.90 8.74 11.43
C LEU A 201 5.62 10.23 11.66
N LYS A 202 5.28 10.62 12.89
CA LYS A 202 5.03 12.02 13.26
C LYS A 202 6.28 12.89 13.06
N GLU A 203 7.45 12.38 13.41
CA GLU A 203 8.70 13.12 13.22
C GLU A 203 9.04 13.29 11.74
N HIS A 204 8.92 12.21 10.95
CA HIS A 204 9.08 12.30 9.49
C HIS A 204 8.10 13.31 8.87
N TYR A 205 6.85 13.31 9.32
CA TYR A 205 5.84 14.25 8.86
C TYR A 205 6.20 15.71 9.13
N LYS A 206 6.74 16.05 10.31
CA LYS A 206 7.15 17.43 10.64
C LYS A 206 8.24 17.94 9.69
N GLN A 207 9.18 17.07 9.32
CA GLN A 207 10.33 17.37 8.48
C GLN A 207 9.97 17.40 6.98
N CYS A 208 8.87 16.75 6.58
CA CYS A 208 8.45 16.65 5.19
C CYS A 208 7.45 17.74 4.80
N ALA A 209 7.90 18.78 4.08
CA ALA A 209 7.04 19.84 3.55
C ALA A 209 5.90 19.30 2.67
N LEU A 210 6.20 18.29 1.84
CA LEU A 210 5.23 17.65 0.95
C LEU A 210 4.09 16.97 1.73
N SER A 211 4.43 16.24 2.80
CA SER A 211 3.45 15.58 3.67
C SER A 211 2.55 16.60 4.38
N LYS A 212 3.12 17.70 4.88
CA LYS A 212 2.36 18.78 5.51
C LYS A 212 1.40 19.44 4.53
N ARG A 213 1.86 19.73 3.31
CA ARG A 213 1.04 20.33 2.25
C ARG A 213 -0.18 19.46 1.95
N ILE A 214 0.00 18.17 1.65
CA ILE A 214 -1.12 17.30 1.30
C ILE A 214 -2.07 17.00 2.46
N ALA A 215 -1.60 17.10 3.71
CA ALA A 215 -2.44 16.92 4.89
C ALA A 215 -3.42 18.07 5.15
N THR A 216 -3.29 19.20 4.44
CA THR A 216 -4.30 20.28 4.45
C THR A 216 -5.61 19.85 3.78
N LEU A 217 -5.58 18.82 2.92
CA LEU A 217 -6.77 18.27 2.28
C LEU A 217 -7.61 17.46 3.30
N PRO A 218 -8.91 17.78 3.48
CA PRO A 218 -9.78 17.04 4.39
C PRO A 218 -9.80 15.54 4.11
N GLY A 219 -9.54 14.76 5.16
CA GLY A 219 -9.44 13.30 5.09
C GLY A 219 -8.01 12.79 4.87
N ILE A 220 -7.02 13.68 4.73
CA ILE A 220 -5.61 13.30 4.66
C ILE A 220 -4.95 13.63 6.00
N GLY A 221 -4.86 12.63 6.88
CA GLY A 221 -4.12 12.75 8.14
C GLY A 221 -2.67 12.29 8.03
N LEU A 222 -1.93 12.38 9.13
CA LEU A 222 -0.53 11.94 9.29
C LEU A 222 -0.23 10.65 8.51
N LEU A 223 -0.94 9.57 8.81
CA LEU A 223 -0.69 8.25 8.22
C LEU A 223 -0.88 8.23 6.71
N THR A 224 -1.88 8.97 6.21
CA THR A 224 -2.17 9.00 4.77
C THR A 224 -1.12 9.83 4.04
N ALA A 225 -0.74 10.97 4.61
CA ALA A 225 0.26 11.85 4.02
C ALA A 225 1.63 11.17 3.90
N THR A 226 2.14 10.60 5.00
CA THR A 226 3.46 9.94 4.99
C THR A 226 3.47 8.70 4.10
N ALA A 227 2.38 7.92 4.07
CA ALA A 227 2.29 6.75 3.20
C ALA A 227 2.27 7.13 1.71
N ILE A 228 1.56 8.18 1.34
CA ILE A 228 1.53 8.69 -0.05
C ILE A 228 2.93 9.13 -0.46
N VAL A 229 3.56 10.02 0.30
CA VAL A 229 4.90 10.54 -0.02
C VAL A 229 5.94 9.40 -0.06
N GLY A 230 5.88 8.46 0.88
CA GLY A 230 6.77 7.30 0.88
C GLY A 230 6.56 6.36 -0.31
N THR A 231 5.37 6.33 -0.89
CA THR A 231 5.04 5.42 -1.99
C THR A 231 5.31 6.02 -3.36
N ILE A 232 4.86 7.26 -3.59
CA ILE A 232 4.84 7.90 -4.92
C ILE A 232 5.65 9.20 -4.99
N GLY A 233 6.28 9.64 -3.89
CA GLY A 233 7.05 10.89 -3.87
C GLY A 233 6.21 12.11 -4.26
N ASP A 234 6.69 12.86 -5.26
CA ASP A 234 6.04 14.04 -5.84
C ASP A 234 4.92 13.69 -6.87
N GLY A 235 4.70 12.41 -7.15
CA GLY A 235 3.66 11.97 -8.08
C GLY A 235 3.93 12.30 -9.56
N SER A 236 5.15 12.72 -9.93
CA SER A 236 5.54 13.05 -11.30
C SER A 236 5.43 11.87 -12.27
N GLU A 237 5.44 10.64 -11.76
CA GLU A 237 5.21 9.42 -12.54
C GLU A 237 3.76 9.28 -13.07
N PHE A 238 2.83 10.13 -12.64
CA PHE A 238 1.45 10.13 -13.11
C PHE A 238 1.21 11.34 -14.03
N LYS A 239 0.58 11.08 -15.19
CA LYS A 239 0.18 12.10 -16.17
C LYS A 239 -0.89 13.04 -15.63
N ASN A 240 -1.80 12.53 -14.80
CA ASN A 240 -2.89 13.27 -14.19
C ASN A 240 -3.48 12.56 -12.96
N GLY A 241 -4.36 13.25 -12.25
CA GLY A 241 -5.03 12.73 -11.06
C GLY A 241 -5.93 11.52 -11.34
N ARG A 242 -6.51 11.43 -12.55
CA ARG A 242 -7.28 10.24 -12.96
C ARG A 242 -6.41 9.00 -13.03
N GLN A 243 -5.18 9.14 -13.52
CA GLN A 243 -4.22 8.04 -13.57
C GLN A 243 -3.82 7.59 -12.16
N LEU A 244 -3.57 8.52 -11.23
CA LEU A 244 -3.29 8.18 -9.83
C LEU A 244 -4.49 7.45 -9.18
N SER A 245 -5.70 7.97 -9.38
CA SER A 245 -6.92 7.35 -8.83
C SER A 245 -7.16 5.94 -9.37
N SER A 246 -6.89 5.71 -10.66
CA SER A 246 -6.95 4.39 -11.30
C SER A 246 -5.91 3.44 -10.73
N TRP A 247 -4.67 3.91 -10.54
CA TRP A 247 -3.57 3.14 -9.96
C TRP A 247 -3.83 2.74 -8.50
N LEU A 248 -4.48 3.61 -7.71
CA LEU A 248 -4.96 3.30 -6.36
C LEU A 248 -6.18 2.36 -6.33
N GLY A 249 -6.76 2.04 -7.49
CA GLY A 249 -7.92 1.17 -7.63
C GLY A 249 -9.21 1.76 -7.07
N LEU A 250 -9.33 3.09 -7.06
CA LEU A 250 -10.50 3.84 -6.59
C LEU A 250 -11.53 4.09 -7.71
N VAL A 251 -11.22 3.68 -8.94
CA VAL A 251 -12.11 3.78 -10.10
C VAL A 251 -13.02 2.55 -10.22
N PRO A 252 -14.22 2.67 -10.81
CA PRO A 252 -15.09 1.52 -11.07
C PRO A 252 -14.40 0.45 -11.93
N LYS A 253 -14.70 -0.82 -11.66
CA LYS A 253 -14.37 -1.91 -12.56
C LYS A 253 -15.34 -1.87 -13.74
N GLN A 254 -14.81 -1.87 -14.95
CA GLN A 254 -15.60 -1.91 -16.17
C GLN A 254 -15.61 -3.34 -16.74
N HIS A 255 -16.81 -3.83 -17.05
CA HIS A 255 -17.03 -5.01 -17.88
C HIS A 255 -17.93 -4.58 -19.03
N SER A 256 -17.41 -4.57 -20.25
CA SER A 256 -18.15 -4.08 -21.40
C SER A 256 -17.93 -5.02 -22.58
N SER A 257 -19.03 -5.45 -23.19
CA SER A 257 -19.06 -6.25 -24.41
C SER A 257 -20.21 -5.77 -25.29
N GLY A 258 -20.01 -5.79 -26.62
CA GLY A 258 -21.07 -5.51 -27.60
C GLY A 258 -21.83 -4.20 -27.39
N GLY A 259 -21.17 -3.12 -26.94
CA GLY A 259 -21.80 -1.80 -26.74
C GLY A 259 -22.51 -1.58 -25.40
N ARG A 260 -22.63 -2.61 -24.53
CA ARG A 260 -23.16 -2.43 -23.17
C ARG A 260 -22.03 -2.15 -22.17
N ASN A 261 -22.06 -0.96 -21.58
CA ASN A 261 -21.13 -0.59 -20.52
C ASN A 261 -21.70 -0.95 -19.14
N VAL A 262 -21.16 -1.98 -18.50
CA VAL A 262 -21.49 -2.33 -17.12
C VAL A 262 -20.36 -1.87 -16.19
N LEU A 263 -20.67 -0.92 -15.30
CA LEU A 263 -19.77 -0.49 -14.23
C LEU A 263 -20.15 -1.23 -12.94
N LEU A 264 -19.17 -1.91 -12.34
CA LEU A 264 -19.33 -2.62 -11.06
C LEU A 264 -18.75 -1.79 -9.90
N GLY A 265 -18.49 -2.44 -8.76
CA GLY A 265 -17.71 -1.86 -7.67
C GLY A 265 -16.31 -1.43 -8.11
N ILE A 266 -15.59 -0.75 -7.21
CA ILE A 266 -14.21 -0.30 -7.49
C ILE A 266 -13.30 -1.46 -7.93
N SER A 267 -12.30 -1.14 -8.74
CA SER A 267 -11.40 -2.13 -9.32
C SER A 267 -10.57 -2.87 -8.28
N LYS A 268 -10.29 -2.23 -7.13
CA LYS A 268 -9.41 -2.73 -6.06
C LYS A 268 -7.99 -3.09 -6.54
N ARG A 269 -7.59 -2.64 -7.73
CA ARG A 269 -6.24 -2.81 -8.29
C ARG A 269 -5.23 -1.93 -7.53
N GLY A 270 -3.95 -2.29 -7.55
CA GLY A 270 -2.89 -1.51 -6.91
C GLY A 270 -2.88 -1.59 -5.37
N ASP A 271 -2.35 -0.55 -4.72
CA ASP A 271 -2.00 -0.58 -3.30
C ASP A 271 -3.23 -0.59 -2.37
N ALA A 272 -3.45 -1.71 -1.70
CA ALA A 272 -4.57 -1.89 -0.78
C ALA A 272 -4.43 -1.03 0.50
N TYR A 273 -3.21 -0.75 0.94
CA TYR A 273 -2.96 0.02 2.15
C TYR A 273 -3.29 1.50 1.94
N LEU A 274 -2.77 2.13 0.87
CA LEU A 274 -3.09 3.51 0.53
C LEU A 274 -4.59 3.71 0.29
N ARG A 275 -5.22 2.79 -0.45
CA ARG A 275 -6.66 2.82 -0.67
C ARG A 275 -7.45 2.75 0.63
N THR A 276 -7.03 1.90 1.57
CA THR A 276 -7.66 1.78 2.89
C THR A 276 -7.55 3.09 3.66
N LEU A 277 -6.35 3.69 3.71
CA LEU A 277 -6.13 4.97 4.38
C LEU A 277 -7.00 6.09 3.79
N LEU A 278 -7.05 6.21 2.47
CA LEU A 278 -7.87 7.22 1.78
C LEU A 278 -9.37 7.06 2.05
N ILE A 279 -9.88 5.83 2.03
CA ILE A 279 -11.30 5.56 2.32
C ILE A 279 -11.61 5.81 3.80
N HIS A 280 -10.73 5.45 4.73
CA HIS A 280 -10.93 5.77 6.14
C HIS A 280 -10.84 7.28 6.41
N GLY A 281 -9.94 7.98 5.73
CA GLY A 281 -9.86 9.43 5.73
C GLY A 281 -11.17 10.08 5.27
N ALA A 282 -11.72 9.60 4.16
CA ALA A 282 -13.02 10.06 3.65
C ALA A 282 -14.17 9.77 4.64
N ARG A 283 -14.19 8.58 5.28
CA ARG A 283 -15.16 8.26 6.33
C ARG A 283 -15.05 9.20 7.53
N ALA A 284 -13.84 9.56 7.94
CA ALA A 284 -13.61 10.50 9.02
C ALA A 284 -14.18 11.89 8.69
N VAL A 285 -14.00 12.37 7.45
CA VAL A 285 -14.61 13.63 6.99
C VAL A 285 -16.14 13.58 7.08
N ILE A 286 -16.75 12.50 6.57
CA ILE A 286 -18.20 12.33 6.60
C ILE A 286 -18.70 12.28 8.05
N HIS A 287 -18.02 11.54 8.92
CA HIS A 287 -18.38 11.43 10.32
C HIS A 287 -18.28 12.78 11.06
N ALA A 288 -17.18 13.50 10.88
CA ALA A 288 -16.96 14.80 11.51
C ALA A 288 -17.99 15.85 11.10
N ARG A 289 -18.54 15.73 9.89
CA ARG A 289 -19.56 16.65 9.38
C ARG A 289 -20.98 16.10 9.50
N LYS A 290 -21.21 14.97 10.19
CA LYS A 290 -22.54 14.34 10.24
C LYS A 290 -23.65 15.28 10.71
N ASN A 291 -23.33 16.20 11.62
CA ASN A 291 -24.29 17.16 12.20
C ASN A 291 -24.28 18.54 11.51
N THR A 292 -23.35 18.78 10.57
CA THR A 292 -23.16 20.07 9.88
C THR A 292 -23.17 19.95 8.36
N LEU A 293 -23.31 18.73 7.83
CA LEU A 293 -23.62 18.45 6.43
C LEU A 293 -25.03 18.98 6.20
N SER A 294 -25.13 20.22 5.72
CA SER A 294 -26.29 20.61 4.94
C SER A 294 -26.35 19.72 3.69
N ASP A 295 -27.55 19.55 3.14
CA ASP A 295 -27.73 18.91 1.82
C ASP A 295 -27.07 19.73 0.68
N GLU A 296 -26.60 20.93 1.00
CA GLU A 296 -25.90 21.86 0.13
C GLU A 296 -24.45 21.39 -0.13
N GLY A 297 -24.17 21.09 -1.39
CA GLY A 297 -22.85 20.72 -1.86
C GLY A 297 -22.70 19.23 -2.21
N TRP A 298 -21.73 18.95 -3.08
CA TRP A 298 -21.59 17.65 -3.76
C TRP A 298 -21.58 16.42 -2.83
N LEU A 299 -20.94 16.52 -1.66
CA LEU A 299 -20.82 15.39 -0.73
C LEU A 299 -22.13 15.15 0.03
N GLY A 300 -22.82 16.20 0.46
CA GLY A 300 -24.13 16.11 1.13
C GLY A 300 -25.16 15.46 0.21
N SER A 301 -25.33 16.01 -1.00
CA SER A 301 -26.25 15.46 -2.00
C SER A 301 -25.91 14.01 -2.40
N LEU A 302 -24.62 13.63 -2.39
CA LEU A 302 -24.19 12.26 -2.65
C LEU A 302 -24.55 11.29 -1.52
N ILE A 303 -24.42 11.70 -0.26
CA ILE A 303 -24.81 10.90 0.90
C ILE A 303 -26.34 10.74 0.95
N HIS A 304 -27.09 11.78 0.57
CA HIS A 304 -28.54 11.70 0.48
C HIS A 304 -29.00 10.66 -0.55
N ARG A 305 -28.36 10.65 -1.74
CA ARG A 305 -28.78 9.80 -2.86
C ARG A 305 -28.14 8.39 -2.89
N ARG A 306 -27.11 8.12 -2.09
CA ARG A 306 -26.35 6.84 -2.09
C ARG A 306 -25.90 6.45 -0.68
N ASN A 307 -25.64 5.15 -0.49
CA ASN A 307 -25.04 4.64 0.74
C ASN A 307 -23.73 5.39 1.12
N THR A 308 -23.55 5.67 2.41
CA THR A 308 -22.40 6.42 2.95
C THR A 308 -21.05 5.82 2.57
N ASN A 309 -20.93 4.50 2.42
CA ASN A 309 -19.69 3.85 1.95
C ASN A 309 -19.39 4.19 0.49
N VAL A 310 -20.41 4.33 -0.35
CA VAL A 310 -20.26 4.77 -1.75
C VAL A 310 -19.79 6.22 -1.77
N ALA A 311 -20.38 7.08 -0.93
CA ALA A 311 -19.94 8.47 -0.79
C ALA A 311 -18.49 8.58 -0.30
N ALA A 312 -18.08 7.76 0.68
CA ALA A 312 -16.70 7.71 1.16
C ALA A 312 -15.71 7.30 0.07
N VAL A 313 -16.04 6.29 -0.74
CA VAL A 313 -15.21 5.86 -1.87
C VAL A 313 -15.12 6.96 -2.94
N ALA A 314 -16.22 7.63 -3.24
CA ALA A 314 -16.24 8.74 -4.18
C ALA A 314 -15.40 9.92 -3.69
N LEU A 315 -15.47 10.27 -2.40
CA LEU A 315 -14.65 11.30 -1.79
C LEU A 315 -13.16 10.90 -1.80
N ALA A 316 -12.84 9.65 -1.50
CA ALA A 316 -11.47 9.13 -1.63
C ALA A 316 -10.94 9.25 -3.07
N ASN A 317 -11.77 8.93 -4.08
CA ASN A 317 -11.42 9.10 -5.49
C ASN A 317 -11.18 10.57 -5.84
N LYS A 318 -12.05 11.48 -5.37
CA LYS A 318 -11.89 12.93 -5.54
C LYS A 318 -10.58 13.41 -4.90
N ASN A 319 -10.33 13.02 -3.66
CA ASN A 319 -9.11 13.35 -2.93
C ASN A 319 -7.86 12.84 -3.65
N ALA A 320 -7.87 11.63 -4.22
CA ALA A 320 -6.73 11.12 -4.98
C ALA A 320 -6.36 12.03 -6.17
N ARG A 321 -7.34 12.66 -6.83
CA ARG A 321 -7.08 13.58 -7.95
C ARG A 321 -6.50 14.91 -7.48
N ILE A 322 -7.05 15.45 -6.39
CA ILE A 322 -6.56 16.68 -5.76
C ILE A 322 -5.12 16.46 -5.25
N LEU A 323 -4.86 15.33 -4.59
CA LEU A 323 -3.55 14.94 -4.10
C LEU A 323 -2.51 14.96 -5.22
N TRP A 324 -2.82 14.38 -6.39
CA TRP A 324 -1.89 14.43 -7.52
C TRP A 324 -1.53 15.87 -7.91
N ALA A 325 -2.51 16.77 -8.00
CA ALA A 325 -2.27 18.17 -8.34
C ALA A 325 -1.44 18.88 -7.26
N MET A 326 -1.76 18.67 -5.98
CA MET A 326 -0.99 19.22 -4.87
C MET A 326 0.44 18.69 -4.80
N LEU A 327 0.67 17.43 -5.16
CA LEU A 327 2.00 16.82 -5.18
C LEU A 327 2.84 17.38 -6.33
N THR A 328 2.30 17.37 -7.55
CA THR A 328 3.03 17.70 -8.78
C THR A 328 3.14 19.19 -9.08
N ARG A 329 2.10 19.99 -8.79
CA ARG A 329 2.03 21.43 -9.12
C ARG A 329 2.47 22.33 -7.97
N GLY A 330 2.74 21.76 -6.81
CA GLY A 330 3.11 22.54 -5.63
C GLY A 330 1.96 23.31 -4.97
N GLU A 331 0.74 23.17 -5.47
CA GLU A 331 -0.43 23.95 -5.04
C GLU A 331 -0.90 23.57 -3.63
N GLU A 332 -1.40 24.56 -2.90
CA GLU A 332 -2.13 24.35 -1.64
C GLU A 332 -3.59 23.94 -1.90
N TYR A 333 -4.19 23.27 -0.91
CA TYR A 333 -5.59 22.88 -1.01
C TYR A 333 -6.50 24.11 -0.95
N GLN A 334 -7.42 24.22 -1.90
CA GLN A 334 -8.44 25.27 -1.95
C GLN A 334 -9.84 24.63 -1.91
N ALA A 335 -10.61 24.94 -0.88
CA ALA A 335 -11.92 24.31 -0.63
C ALA A 335 -12.93 24.48 -1.78
N ASN A 336 -12.87 25.61 -2.47
CA ASN A 336 -13.83 26.00 -3.51
C ASN A 336 -13.35 25.73 -4.95
N ARG A 337 -12.21 25.07 -5.13
CA ARG A 337 -11.68 24.81 -6.48
C ARG A 337 -12.36 23.58 -7.09
N ASP A 338 -12.93 23.78 -8.28
CA ASP A 338 -13.74 22.79 -8.94
C ASP A 338 -12.91 21.56 -9.32
N CYS A 339 -13.36 20.35 -8.97
CA CYS A 339 -12.52 19.15 -9.13
C CYS A 339 -12.29 18.72 -10.58
N ASN A 340 -13.07 19.27 -11.51
CA ASN A 340 -12.84 19.12 -12.94
C ASN A 340 -11.57 19.87 -13.41
N LEU A 341 -11.04 20.81 -12.61
CA LEU A 341 -9.78 21.52 -12.90
C LEU A 341 -8.52 20.72 -12.53
N TYR A 342 -8.67 19.61 -11.79
CA TYR A 342 -7.61 18.67 -11.45
C TYR A 342 -7.59 17.43 -12.37
N ALA A 343 -8.26 17.52 -13.52
CA ALA A 343 -8.44 16.43 -14.50
C ALA A 343 -7.15 16.07 -15.24
#